data_AF-A0A328SQZ5-F1
#
_entry.id   AF-A0A328SQZ5-F1
#
_cell.length_a   1.000
_cell.length_b   1.000
_cell.length_c   1.000
_cell.angle_alpha   90.00
_cell.angle_beta   90.00
_cell.angle_gamma   90.00
#
_symmetry.space_group_name_H-M   'P 1'
#
loop_
_entity.id
_entity.type
_entity.pdbx_description
1 polymer ?
#
loop_
_entity_poly.entity_id
_entity_poly.type
_entity_poly.pdbx_seq_one_letter_code
_entity_poly.pdbx_strand_id
1 'polypeptide(L)'
;MTSNAENEFLSNAQKEIKRRIKNENKELETLHVEEKELTDAIKGYSDFSTELKKFLEESSKDFNLDIDELPRYFKSNINEVYRNYVQIRQDALDEIQVMEKYVIKNKRQLKDTERTLKFYRSQYMDSDFFEECLPLVELYEEKIRIYQNNEKNTLVIIEKLKEIIRALKDWK
;
A
#
# COMPACT_ATOMS: atom_id res chain seq x y z
N MET A 1 -28.91 31.75 33.44
CA MET A 1 -27.65 31.13 33.89
C MET A 1 -27.07 30.31 32.73
N THR A 2 -26.58 30.95 31.66
CA THR A 2 -26.41 30.23 30.37
C THR A 2 -25.11 30.52 29.62
N SER A 3 -24.52 31.73 29.68
CA SER A 3 -23.34 32.02 28.84
C SER A 3 -22.02 31.38 29.30
N ASN A 4 -21.81 31.15 30.60
CA ASN A 4 -20.56 30.53 31.08
C ASN A 4 -20.45 29.04 30.75
N ALA A 5 -21.56 28.30 30.82
CA ALA A 5 -21.58 26.88 30.48
C ALA A 5 -21.42 26.65 28.96
N GLU A 6 -22.02 27.52 28.14
CA GLU A 6 -21.84 27.51 26.68
C GLU A 6 -20.39 27.83 26.28
N ASN A 7 -19.79 28.85 26.91
CA ASN A 7 -18.39 29.21 26.66
C ASN A 7 -17.41 28.09 27.08
N GLU A 8 -17.67 27.42 28.21
CA GLU A 8 -16.85 26.29 28.67
C GLU A 8 -17.01 25.07 27.74
N PHE A 9 -18.24 24.79 27.28
CA PHE A 9 -18.50 23.74 26.30
C PHE A 9 -17.76 23.98 24.98
N LEU A 10 -17.90 25.17 24.41
CA LEU A 10 -17.21 25.55 23.17
C LEU A 10 -15.69 25.42 23.35
N SER A 11 -15.12 25.99 24.42
CA SER A 11 -13.66 25.91 24.66
C SER A 11 -13.15 24.47 24.74
N ASN A 12 -13.90 23.57 25.39
CA ASN A 12 -13.53 22.16 25.49
C ASN A 12 -13.64 21.45 24.13
N ALA A 13 -14.67 21.74 23.34
CA ALA A 13 -14.83 21.18 22.01
C ALA A 13 -13.72 21.63 21.05
N GLN A 14 -13.33 22.91 21.09
CA GLN A 14 -12.19 23.45 20.32
C GLN A 14 -10.86 22.76 20.68
N LYS A 15 -10.62 22.52 21.99
CA LYS A 15 -9.42 21.79 22.45
C LYS A 15 -9.39 20.36 21.94
N GLU A 16 -10.53 19.68 21.94
CA GLU A 16 -10.63 18.31 21.43
C GLU A 16 -10.40 18.25 19.92
N ILE A 17 -10.97 19.19 19.15
CA ILE A 17 -10.71 19.31 17.70
C ILE A 17 -9.22 19.52 17.43
N LYS A 18 -8.57 20.47 18.12
CA LYS A 18 -7.13 20.73 17.95
C LYS A 18 -6.28 19.49 18.26
N ARG A 19 -6.65 18.74 19.31
CA ARG A 19 -6.00 17.48 19.64
C ARG A 19 -6.21 16.43 18.54
N ARG A 20 -7.43 16.34 18.01
CA ARG A 20 -7.75 15.43 16.91
C ARG A 20 -6.94 15.77 15.66
N ILE A 21 -6.92 17.03 15.24
CA ILE A 21 -6.11 17.51 14.10
C ILE A 21 -4.66 17.09 14.26
N LYS A 22 -4.07 17.28 15.46
CA LYS A 22 -2.68 16.87 15.71
C LYS A 22 -2.45 15.37 15.56
N ASN A 23 -3.39 14.54 16.01
CA ASN A 23 -3.27 13.09 15.89
C ASN A 23 -3.47 12.63 14.45
N GLU A 24 -4.48 13.17 13.76
CA GLU A 24 -4.78 12.84 12.37
C GLU A 24 -3.65 13.25 11.42
N ASN A 25 -2.96 14.37 11.68
CA ASN A 25 -1.76 14.75 10.92
C ASN A 25 -0.63 13.71 11.05
N LYS A 26 -0.37 13.18 12.25
CA LYS A 26 0.66 12.14 12.44
C LYS A 26 0.29 10.84 11.73
N GLU A 27 -0.99 10.48 11.77
CA GLU A 27 -1.48 9.33 11.01
C GLU A 27 -1.34 9.56 9.50
N LEU A 28 -1.64 10.77 9.03
CA LEU A 28 -1.48 11.15 7.62
C LEU A 28 -0.01 11.09 7.18
N GLU A 29 0.93 11.58 7.99
CA GLU A 29 2.36 11.44 7.73
C GLU A 29 2.78 9.97 7.59
N THR A 30 2.24 9.10 8.46
CA THR A 30 2.51 7.65 8.40
C THR A 30 1.97 7.04 7.09
N LEU A 31 0.77 7.46 6.67
CA LEU A 31 0.17 7.00 5.41
C LEU A 31 0.95 7.45 4.18
N HIS A 32 1.54 8.66 4.20
CA HIS A 32 2.41 9.15 3.13
C HIS A 32 3.70 8.34 3.02
N VAL A 33 4.31 7.97 4.14
CA VAL A 33 5.50 7.08 4.14
C VAL A 33 5.14 5.73 3.53
N GLU A 34 4.01 5.16 3.94
CA GLU A 34 3.52 3.89 3.43
C GLU A 34 3.20 3.94 1.92
N GLU A 35 2.55 5.00 1.43
CA GLU A 35 2.29 5.20 0.00
C GLU A 35 3.58 5.24 -0.82
N LYS A 36 4.61 5.89 -0.27
CA LYS A 36 5.94 5.94 -0.88
C LYS A 36 6.59 4.55 -0.89
N GLU A 37 6.56 3.82 0.21
CA GLU A 37 7.11 2.45 0.29
C GLU A 37 6.46 1.52 -0.73
N LEU A 38 5.13 1.59 -0.91
CA LEU A 38 4.42 0.84 -1.94
C LEU A 38 4.85 1.24 -3.36
N THR A 39 5.05 2.54 -3.60
CA THR A 39 5.51 3.05 -4.89
C THR A 39 6.95 2.59 -5.20
N ASP A 40 7.83 2.65 -4.22
CA ASP A 40 9.22 2.18 -4.33
C ASP A 40 9.26 0.65 -4.55
N ALA A 41 8.38 -0.10 -3.88
CA ALA A 41 8.24 -1.55 -4.08
C ALA A 41 7.78 -1.90 -5.50
N ILE A 42 6.81 -1.17 -6.07
CA ILE A 42 6.40 -1.37 -7.48
C ILE A 42 7.59 -1.25 -8.42
N LYS A 43 8.43 -0.22 -8.21
CA LYS A 43 9.64 -0.02 -9.00
C LYS A 43 10.61 -1.19 -8.82
N GLY A 44 10.90 -1.56 -7.57
CA GLY A 44 11.81 -2.67 -7.26
C GLY A 44 11.39 -4.00 -7.90
N TYR A 45 10.11 -4.37 -7.81
CA TYR A 45 9.60 -5.60 -8.44
C TYR A 45 9.59 -5.51 -9.98
N SER A 46 9.36 -4.32 -10.55
CA SER A 46 9.40 -4.12 -11.99
C SER A 46 10.82 -4.24 -12.54
N ASP A 47 11.79 -3.66 -11.85
CA ASP A 47 13.22 -3.76 -12.19
C ASP A 47 13.68 -5.22 -12.10
N PHE A 48 13.39 -5.90 -10.98
CA PHE A 48 13.70 -7.32 -10.80
C PHE A 48 13.04 -8.20 -11.87
N SER A 49 11.76 -8.00 -12.16
CA SER A 49 11.08 -8.79 -13.19
C SER A 49 11.71 -8.60 -14.57
N THR A 50 12.21 -7.40 -14.87
CA THR A 50 12.87 -7.10 -16.15
C THR A 50 14.24 -7.78 -16.22
N GLU A 51 15.02 -7.71 -15.15
CA GLU A 51 16.32 -8.39 -15.04
C GLU A 51 16.17 -9.91 -15.15
N LEU A 52 15.18 -10.49 -14.46
CA LEU A 52 14.90 -11.91 -14.53
C LEU A 52 14.58 -12.35 -15.97
N LYS A 53 13.74 -11.58 -16.70
CA LYS A 53 13.44 -11.88 -18.11
C LYS A 53 14.69 -11.84 -18.97
N LYS A 54 15.52 -10.80 -18.83
CA LYS A 54 16.79 -10.69 -19.57
C LYS A 54 17.72 -11.87 -19.29
N PHE A 55 17.89 -12.24 -18.02
CA PHE A 55 18.71 -13.40 -17.65
C PHE A 55 18.22 -14.69 -18.29
N LEU A 56 16.91 -14.93 -18.29
CA LEU A 56 16.31 -16.11 -18.91
C LEU A 56 16.47 -16.10 -20.44
N GLU A 57 16.30 -14.94 -21.09
CA GLU A 57 16.51 -14.77 -22.53
C GLU A 57 17.98 -14.96 -22.95
N GLU A 58 18.93 -14.39 -22.21
CA GLU A 58 20.37 -14.55 -22.44
C GLU A 58 20.77 -16.02 -22.27
N SER A 59 20.32 -16.65 -21.18
CA SER A 59 20.55 -18.08 -20.96
C SER A 59 19.97 -18.91 -22.11
N SER A 60 18.72 -18.66 -22.52
CA SER A 60 18.08 -19.34 -23.66
C SER A 60 18.90 -19.24 -24.95
N LYS A 61 19.44 -18.06 -25.27
CA LYS A 61 20.32 -17.85 -26.43
C LYS A 61 21.61 -18.65 -26.35
N ASP A 62 22.24 -18.70 -25.18
CA ASP A 62 23.48 -19.44 -24.97
C ASP A 62 23.31 -20.95 -25.21
N PHE A 63 22.11 -21.49 -24.97
CA PHE A 63 21.77 -22.90 -25.25
C PHE A 63 21.09 -23.14 -26.60
N ASN A 64 20.76 -22.08 -27.35
CA ASN A 64 19.99 -22.15 -28.59
C ASN A 64 18.66 -22.92 -28.43
N LEU A 65 17.97 -22.69 -27.30
CA LEU A 65 16.71 -23.32 -26.91
C LEU A 65 15.69 -22.23 -26.55
N ASP A 66 14.39 -22.51 -26.65
CA ASP A 66 13.38 -21.61 -26.09
C ASP A 66 13.47 -21.56 -24.55
N ILE A 67 13.02 -20.47 -23.92
CA ILE A 67 13.08 -20.29 -22.44
C ILE A 67 12.37 -21.46 -21.71
N ASP A 68 11.24 -21.91 -22.25
CA ASP A 68 10.47 -23.04 -21.72
C ASP A 68 11.18 -24.41 -21.93
N GLU A 69 12.20 -24.46 -22.81
CA GLU A 69 12.94 -25.67 -23.18
C GLU A 69 14.32 -25.77 -22.50
N LEU A 70 14.69 -24.79 -21.67
CA LEU A 70 15.97 -24.78 -20.95
C LEU A 70 16.17 -26.08 -20.15
N PRO A 71 17.31 -26.79 -20.31
CA PRO A 71 17.47 -28.13 -19.78
C PRO A 71 17.39 -28.16 -18.25
N ARG A 72 16.74 -29.18 -17.68
CA ARG A 72 16.66 -29.33 -16.21
C ARG A 72 18.03 -29.32 -15.53
N TYR A 73 19.07 -29.83 -16.20
CA TYR A 73 20.42 -29.84 -15.66
C TYR A 73 21.10 -28.46 -15.65
N PHE A 74 20.69 -27.54 -16.53
CA PHE A 74 21.18 -26.15 -16.51
C PHE A 74 20.67 -25.45 -15.25
N LYS A 75 19.42 -25.73 -14.88
CA LYS A 75 18.83 -25.27 -13.63
C LYS A 75 19.56 -25.84 -12.41
N SER A 76 19.99 -27.11 -12.41
CA SER A 76 20.74 -27.70 -11.29
C SER A 76 22.27 -27.46 -11.26
N ASN A 77 22.90 -27.07 -12.38
CA ASN A 77 24.35 -26.77 -12.42
C ASN A 77 24.69 -25.38 -11.86
N ILE A 78 23.70 -24.51 -11.68
CA ILE A 78 23.85 -23.23 -10.99
C ILE A 78 23.27 -23.35 -9.59
N ASN A 79 23.69 -24.37 -8.82
CA ASN A 79 23.07 -24.79 -7.54
C ASN A 79 22.72 -23.64 -6.57
N GLU A 80 23.57 -22.62 -6.46
CA GLU A 80 23.32 -21.44 -5.62
C GLU A 80 22.20 -20.55 -6.21
N VAL A 81 22.28 -20.23 -7.50
CA VAL A 81 21.28 -19.43 -8.21
C VAL A 81 19.93 -20.16 -8.30
N TYR A 82 19.94 -21.49 -8.45
CA TYR A 82 18.74 -22.31 -8.42
C TYR A 82 18.01 -22.22 -7.09
N ARG A 83 18.74 -22.42 -5.98
CA ARG A 83 18.19 -22.29 -4.63
C ARG A 83 17.66 -20.87 -4.39
N ASN A 84 18.37 -19.86 -4.87
CA ASN A 84 17.94 -18.48 -4.78
C ASN A 84 16.62 -18.23 -5.52
N TYR A 85 16.45 -18.74 -6.74
CA TYR A 85 15.19 -18.56 -7.48
C TYR A 85 14.02 -19.37 -6.93
N VAL A 86 14.25 -20.57 -6.40
CA VAL A 86 13.22 -21.31 -5.65
C VAL A 86 12.79 -20.53 -4.41
N GLN A 87 13.75 -19.97 -3.67
CA GLN A 87 13.46 -19.13 -2.50
C GLN A 87 12.69 -17.86 -2.88
N ILE A 88 13.14 -17.12 -3.91
CA ILE A 88 12.46 -15.93 -4.41
C ILE A 88 11.01 -16.23 -4.81
N ARG A 89 10.76 -17.38 -5.43
CA ARG A 89 9.40 -17.80 -5.79
C ARG A 89 8.55 -18.08 -4.54
N GLN A 90 9.12 -18.68 -3.50
CA GLN A 90 8.43 -18.90 -2.24
C GLN A 90 8.15 -17.59 -1.50
N ASP A 91 9.15 -16.71 -1.39
CA ASP A 91 9.02 -15.39 -0.79
C ASP A 91 7.95 -14.55 -1.50
N ALA A 92 7.89 -14.61 -2.84
CA ALA A 92 6.85 -13.94 -3.61
C ALA A 92 5.43 -14.46 -3.30
N LEU A 93 5.26 -15.77 -3.05
CA LEU A 93 3.98 -16.34 -2.65
C LEU A 93 3.57 -15.88 -1.25
N ASP A 94 4.50 -15.84 -0.32
CA ASP A 94 4.26 -15.40 1.06
C ASP A 94 3.94 -13.89 1.10
N GLU A 95 4.67 -13.09 0.31
CA GLU A 95 4.44 -11.66 0.17
C GLU A 95 3.04 -11.35 -0.43
N ILE A 96 2.59 -12.11 -1.43
CA ILE A 96 1.22 -11.98 -1.96
C ILE A 96 0.18 -12.16 -0.84
N GLN A 97 0.35 -13.13 0.04
CA GLN A 97 -0.59 -13.35 1.14
C GLN A 97 -0.60 -12.18 2.14
N VAL A 98 0.57 -11.58 2.39
CA VAL A 98 0.68 -10.37 3.22
C VAL A 98 -0.02 -9.20 2.56
N MET A 99 0.21 -8.98 1.26
CA MET A 99 -0.39 -7.91 0.47
C MET A 99 -1.91 -8.05 0.33
N GLU A 100 -2.44 -9.27 0.20
CA GLU A 100 -3.88 -9.52 0.19
C GLU A 100 -4.54 -9.18 1.54
N LYS A 101 -3.90 -9.55 2.66
CA LYS A 101 -4.35 -9.16 4.00
C LYS A 101 -4.30 -7.64 4.18
N TYR A 102 -3.26 -7.01 3.64
CA TYR A 102 -3.12 -5.56 3.64
C TYR A 102 -4.28 -4.87 2.92
N VAL A 103 -4.63 -5.30 1.69
CA VAL A 103 -5.77 -4.75 0.93
C VAL A 103 -7.07 -4.81 1.75
N ILE A 104 -7.32 -5.92 2.46
CA ILE A 104 -8.51 -6.06 3.31
C ILE A 104 -8.49 -5.06 4.47
N LYS A 105 -7.34 -4.89 5.14
CA LYS A 105 -7.17 -3.90 6.21
C LYS A 105 -7.38 -2.48 5.69
N ASN A 106 -6.75 -2.14 4.58
CA ASN A 106 -6.82 -0.84 3.93
C ASN A 106 -8.28 -0.47 3.56
N LYS A 107 -9.05 -1.43 3.02
CA LYS A 107 -10.49 -1.25 2.73
C LYS A 107 -11.34 -0.95 3.96
N ARG A 108 -11.01 -1.56 5.11
CA ARG A 108 -11.73 -1.28 6.36
C ARG A 108 -11.43 0.14 6.82
N GLN A 109 -10.15 0.53 6.83
CA GLN A 109 -9.73 1.87 7.23
C GLN A 109 -10.29 2.96 6.30
N LEU A 110 -10.34 2.71 4.99
CA LEU A 110 -10.99 3.61 4.02
C LEU A 110 -12.46 3.85 4.39
N LYS A 111 -13.24 2.80 4.63
CA LYS A 111 -14.66 2.92 5.01
C LYS A 111 -14.86 3.67 6.33
N ASP A 112 -14.02 3.39 7.32
CA ASP A 112 -14.07 4.10 8.61
C ASP A 112 -13.74 5.59 8.45
N THR A 113 -12.79 5.91 7.57
CA THR A 113 -12.37 7.27 7.23
C THR A 113 -13.49 8.01 6.47
N GLU A 114 -14.12 7.38 5.48
CA GLU A 114 -15.28 7.91 4.75
C GLU A 114 -16.46 8.21 5.68
N ARG A 115 -16.74 7.29 6.62
CA ARG A 115 -17.78 7.49 7.64
C ARG A 115 -17.47 8.68 8.53
N THR A 116 -16.20 8.84 8.92
CA THR A 116 -15.74 9.93 9.76
C THR A 116 -15.80 11.27 9.01
N LEU A 117 -15.39 11.32 7.75
CA LEU A 117 -15.54 12.49 6.88
C LEU A 117 -17.03 12.89 6.76
N LYS A 118 -17.93 11.92 6.54
CA LYS A 118 -19.37 12.19 6.48
C LYS A 118 -19.89 12.80 7.78
N PHE A 119 -19.40 12.34 8.92
CA PHE A 119 -19.73 12.94 10.22
C PHE A 119 -19.32 14.42 10.26
N TYR A 120 -18.06 14.75 9.99
CA TYR A 120 -17.59 16.14 10.04
C TYR A 120 -18.26 17.04 9.00
N ARG A 121 -18.47 16.57 7.77
CA ARG A 121 -19.24 17.30 6.75
C ARG A 121 -20.71 17.52 7.14
N SER A 122 -21.28 16.66 7.98
CA SER A 122 -22.67 16.80 8.46
C SER A 122 -22.81 17.73 9.66
N GLN A 123 -21.71 18.12 10.31
CA GLN A 123 -21.74 19.09 11.40
C GLN A 123 -21.93 20.51 10.82
N TYR A 124 -23.19 20.86 10.53
CA TYR A 124 -23.83 22.18 10.36
C TYR A 124 -22.98 23.39 9.88
N MET A 125 -23.31 23.85 8.67
CA MET A 125 -22.79 25.02 7.94
C MET A 125 -23.01 26.40 8.61
N ASP A 126 -23.70 26.50 9.75
CA ASP A 126 -24.16 27.78 10.34
C ASP A 126 -23.61 28.05 11.76
N SER A 127 -22.50 27.44 12.17
CA SER A 127 -21.88 27.71 13.49
C SER A 127 -20.40 28.06 13.36
N ASP A 128 -19.92 29.00 14.19
CA ASP A 128 -18.50 29.35 14.34
C ASP A 128 -17.61 28.11 14.65
N PHE A 129 -18.22 27.01 15.09
CA PHE A 129 -17.59 25.72 15.35
C PHE A 129 -17.25 24.92 14.07
N PHE A 130 -17.90 25.22 12.93
CA PHE A 130 -17.64 24.54 11.65
C PHE A 130 -16.30 24.93 11.04
N GLU A 131 -15.92 26.22 11.12
CA GLU A 131 -14.62 26.69 10.62
C GLU A 131 -13.45 25.95 11.28
N GLU A 132 -13.59 25.59 12.55
CA GLU A 132 -12.58 24.81 13.27
C GLU A 132 -12.52 23.34 12.86
N CYS A 133 -13.61 22.80 12.31
CA CYS A 133 -13.66 21.44 11.78
C CYS A 133 -13.15 21.33 10.33
N LEU A 134 -13.05 22.43 9.58
CA LEU A 134 -12.58 22.41 8.18
C LEU A 134 -11.24 21.70 8.00
N PRO A 135 -10.21 21.91 8.85
CA PRO A 135 -8.95 21.17 8.71
C PRO A 135 -9.12 19.65 8.85
N LEU A 136 -10.08 19.18 9.66
CA LEU A 136 -10.36 17.74 9.76
C LEU A 136 -10.97 17.21 8.46
N VAL A 137 -11.84 17.97 7.81
CA VAL A 137 -12.42 17.60 6.51
C VAL A 137 -11.32 17.40 5.47
N GLU A 138 -10.40 18.37 5.34
CA GLU A 138 -9.25 18.28 4.43
C GLU A 138 -8.36 17.07 4.72
N LEU A 139 -8.04 16.85 6.01
CA LEU A 139 -7.23 15.69 6.42
C LEU A 139 -7.89 14.36 6.04
N TYR A 140 -9.18 14.19 6.30
CA TYR A 140 -9.85 12.94 5.96
C TYR A 140 -10.03 12.74 4.46
N GLU A 141 -10.26 13.79 3.68
CA GLU A 141 -10.24 13.73 2.21
C GLU A 141 -8.88 13.24 1.69
N GLU A 142 -7.80 13.76 2.26
CA GLU A 142 -6.45 13.33 1.89
C GLU A 142 -6.17 11.88 2.28
N LYS A 143 -6.54 11.46 3.51
CA LYS A 143 -6.42 10.06 3.94
C LYS A 143 -7.19 9.11 3.02
N ILE A 144 -8.40 9.48 2.59
CA ILE A 144 -9.21 8.70 1.64
C ILE A 144 -8.45 8.53 0.32
N ARG A 145 -7.88 9.62 -0.23
CA ARG A 145 -7.07 9.56 -1.46
C ARG A 145 -5.90 8.60 -1.30
N ILE A 146 -5.16 8.70 -0.21
CA ILE A 146 -3.99 7.83 0.05
C ILE A 146 -4.43 6.37 0.19
N TYR A 147 -5.49 6.08 0.95
CA TYR A 147 -5.99 4.70 1.07
C TYR A 147 -6.39 4.12 -0.29
N GLN A 148 -7.04 4.90 -1.16
CA GLN A 148 -7.38 4.45 -2.51
C GLN A 148 -6.12 4.18 -3.36
N ASN A 149 -5.11 5.04 -3.27
CA ASN A 149 -3.83 4.85 -3.94
C ASN A 149 -3.09 3.62 -3.41
N ASN A 150 -3.05 3.42 -2.09
CA ASN A 150 -2.41 2.27 -1.46
C ASN A 150 -3.07 0.96 -1.90
N GLU A 151 -4.40 0.89 -1.95
CA GLU A 151 -5.08 -0.29 -2.52
C GLU A 151 -4.64 -0.55 -3.96
N LYS A 152 -4.66 0.47 -4.81
CA LYS A 152 -4.25 0.35 -6.22
C LYS A 152 -2.80 -0.11 -6.34
N ASN A 153 -1.90 0.49 -5.58
CA ASN A 153 -0.47 0.18 -5.60
C ASN A 153 -0.21 -1.25 -5.13
N THR A 154 -0.84 -1.68 -4.04
CA THR A 154 -0.74 -3.07 -3.57
C THR A 154 -1.23 -4.07 -4.61
N LEU A 155 -2.33 -3.79 -5.31
CA LEU A 155 -2.80 -4.67 -6.39
C LEU A 155 -1.79 -4.75 -7.54
N VAL A 156 -1.12 -3.64 -7.88
CA VAL A 156 -0.04 -3.65 -8.88
C VAL A 156 1.14 -4.51 -8.42
N ILE A 157 1.54 -4.40 -7.15
CA ILE A 157 2.60 -5.25 -6.55
C ILE A 157 2.23 -6.73 -6.66
N ILE A 158 1.00 -7.10 -6.29
CA ILE A 158 0.52 -8.48 -6.37
C ILE A 158 0.63 -9.02 -7.81
N GLU A 159 0.23 -8.24 -8.82
CA GLU A 159 0.36 -8.67 -10.21
C GLU A 159 1.82 -8.83 -10.65
N LYS A 160 2.72 -7.94 -10.20
CA LYS A 160 4.17 -8.07 -10.45
C LYS A 160 4.77 -9.32 -9.80
N LEU A 161 4.39 -9.62 -8.56
CA LEU A 161 4.80 -10.86 -7.88
C LEU A 161 4.28 -12.10 -8.63
N LYS A 162 3.05 -12.07 -9.15
CA LYS A 162 2.51 -13.15 -10.01
C LYS A 162 3.28 -13.30 -11.32
N GLU A 163 3.72 -12.20 -11.94
CA GLU A 163 4.58 -12.24 -13.14
C GLU A 163 5.92 -12.95 -12.83
N ILE A 164 6.55 -12.61 -11.70
CA ILE A 164 7.79 -13.26 -11.22
C ILE A 164 7.57 -14.75 -10.98
N ILE A 165 6.51 -15.12 -10.26
CA ILE A 165 6.17 -16.53 -9.98
C ILE A 165 5.95 -17.32 -11.28
N ARG A 166 5.30 -16.72 -12.29
CA ARG A 166 5.08 -17.36 -13.60
C ARG A 166 6.41 -17.56 -14.34
N ALA A 167 7.30 -16.58 -14.33
CA ALA A 167 8.64 -16.71 -14.92
C ALA A 167 9.45 -17.82 -14.23
N LEU A 168 9.24 -18.01 -12.92
CA LEU A 168 9.92 -19.03 -12.11
C LEU A 168 9.15 -20.35 -11.97
N LYS A 169 8.08 -20.59 -12.76
CA LYS A 169 7.15 -21.73 -12.57
C LYS A 169 7.84 -23.10 -12.54
N ASP A 170 8.92 -23.26 -13.30
CA ASP A 170 9.67 -24.52 -13.49
C ASP A 170 10.94 -24.60 -12.64
N TRP A 171 11.11 -23.69 -11.68
CA TRP A 171 12.13 -23.72 -10.65
C TRP A 171 11.47 -24.25 -9.37
N LYS A 172 11.68 -25.55 -9.08
CA LYS A 172 11.02 -26.33 -8.02
C LYS A 172 11.96 -27.28 -7.29
#